data_AF-A0A8C6A805-F1
#
_entry.id   AF-A0A8C6A805-F1
#
_cell.length_a   1.000
_cell.length_b   1.000
_cell.length_c   1.000
_cell.angle_alpha   90.00
_cell.angle_beta   90.00
_cell.angle_gamma   90.00
#
_symmetry.space_group_name_H-M   'P 1'
#
loop_
_entity.id
_entity.type
_entity.pdbx_description
1 polymer ?
#
loop_
_entity_poly.entity_id
_entity_poly.type
_entity_poly.pdbx_seq_one_letter_code
_entity_poly.pdbx_strand_id
1 'polypeptide(L)' 'MVNLLQIVRDHWVHVLVPMGFVVGCYLDRKNDEKLSTFRNKSMLYRRSVRALF' A
#
# COMPACT_ATOMS: atom_id res chain seq x y z
N MET A 1 10.58 37.66 -1.90
CA MET A 1 9.87 36.62 -2.66
C MET A 1 10.50 35.29 -2.28
N VAL A 2 10.00 34.64 -1.23
CA VAL A 2 10.58 33.35 -0.79
C VAL A 2 10.20 32.30 -1.82
N ASN A 3 11.22 31.77 -2.47
CA ASN A 3 11.10 31.06 -3.73
C ASN A 3 10.56 29.65 -3.42
N LEU A 4 9.41 29.25 -3.97
CA LEU A 4 8.86 27.88 -3.84
C LEU A 4 9.94 26.81 -4.11
N LEU A 5 10.88 27.13 -5.01
CA LEU A 5 12.05 26.32 -5.34
C LEU A 5 12.98 26.03 -4.16
N GLN A 6 13.12 26.94 -3.19
CA GLN A 6 13.93 26.72 -2.00
C GLN A 6 13.23 25.78 -1.01
N ILE A 7 11.92 25.94 -0.83
CA ILE A 7 11.11 25.07 0.05
C ILE A 7 11.04 23.65 -0.51
N VAL A 8 10.83 23.51 -1.83
CA VAL A 8 10.88 22.21 -2.48
C VAL A 8 12.24 21.55 -2.24
N ARG A 9 13.35 22.27 -2.40
CA ARG A 9 14.69 21.70 -2.26
C ARG A 9 15.03 21.31 -0.81
N ASP A 10 14.58 22.09 0.17
CA ASP A 10 14.84 21.84 1.59
C ASP A 10 13.93 20.72 2.15
N HIS A 11 12.67 20.68 1.69
CA HIS A 11 11.66 19.76 2.21
C HIS A 11 11.51 18.45 1.40
N TRP A 12 12.22 18.32 0.28
CA TRP A 12 12.12 17.15 -0.61
C TRP A 12 12.44 15.82 0.09
N VAL A 13 13.45 15.83 0.96
CA VAL A 13 13.89 14.63 1.69
C VAL A 13 12.81 14.13 2.64
N HIS A 14 12.08 15.03 3.28
CA HIS A 14 10.99 14.68 4.18
C HIS A 14 9.77 14.12 3.46
N VAL A 15 9.57 14.47 2.18
CA VAL A 15 8.47 13.95 1.35
C VAL A 15 8.82 12.59 0.75
N LEU A 16 10.10 12.33 0.47
CA LEU A 16 10.55 11.10 -0.19
C LEU A 16 10.25 9.83 0.62
N VAL A 17 10.46 9.89 1.94
CA VAL A 17 10.24 8.77 2.86
C VAL A 17 8.77 8.35 2.94
N PRO A 18 7.80 9.24 3.24
CA PRO A 18 6.39 8.88 3.27
C PRO A 18 5.85 8.50 1.88
N MET A 19 6.32 9.12 0.80
CA MET A 19 5.98 8.68 -0.57
C MET A 19 6.47 7.26 -0.84
N GLY A 20 7.71 6.94 -0.48
CA GLY A 20 8.27 5.60 -0.62
C GLY A 20 7.49 4.56 0.16
N PHE A 21 7.04 4.90 1.38
CA PHE A 21 6.20 4.04 2.20
C PHE A 21 4.84 3.79 1.55
N VAL A 22 4.17 4.83 1.03
CA VAL A 22 2.88 4.70 0.35
C VAL A 22 3.01 3.82 -0.90
N VAL A 23 4.06 4.04 -1.70
CA VAL A 23 4.33 3.22 -2.89
C VAL A 23 4.64 1.77 -2.50
N GLY A 24 5.40 1.55 -1.42
CA GLY A 24 5.67 0.23 -0.86
C GLY A 24 4.39 -0.50 -0.45
N CYS A 25 3.54 0.14 0.35
CA CYS A 25 2.24 -0.42 0.73
C CYS A 25 1.33 -0.68 -0.47
N TYR A 26 1.37 0.16 -1.50
CA TYR A 26 0.58 -0.06 -2.71
C TYR A 26 1.06 -1.30 -3.49
N LEU A 27 2.37 -1.45 -3.64
CA LEU A 27 2.97 -2.61 -4.31
C LEU A 27 2.73 -3.90 -3.52
N ASP A 28 2.85 -3.85 -2.19
CA ASP A 28 2.56 -4.96 -1.29
C ASP A 28 1.09 -5.39 -1.42
N ARG A 29 0.15 -4.44 -1.37
CA ARG A 29 -1.29 -4.71 -1.56
C ARG A 29 -1.58 -5.37 -2.91
N LYS A 30 -0.96 -4.88 -3.99
CA LYS A 30 -1.11 -5.45 -5.33
C LYS A 30 -0.54 -6.87 -5.43
N ASN A 31 0.50 -7.17 -4.66
CA ASN A 31 1.09 -8.50 -4.61
C ASN A 31 0.20 -9.46 -3.81
N ASP A 32 -0.35 -9.01 -2.68
CA ASP A 32 -1.34 -9.74 -1.89
C ASP A 32 -2.59 -10.11 -2.71
N GLU A 33 -3.07 -9.22 -3.57
CA GLU A 33 -4.18 -9.52 -4.48
C GLU A 33 -3.85 -10.68 -5.43
N LYS A 34 -2.62 -10.73 -5.97
CA LYS A 34 -2.16 -11.86 -6.79
C LYS A 34 -1.99 -13.16 -6.01
N LEU A 35 -1.63 -13.09 -4.73
CA LEU A 35 -1.47 -14.25 -3.85
C LEU A 35 -2.81 -14.70 -3.23
N SER A 36 -3.85 -13.88 -3.34
CA SER A 36 -5.17 -14.15 -2.77
C SER A 36 -5.96 -15.25 -3.51
N THR A 37 -5.48 -15.74 -4.66
CA THR A 37 -6.09 -16.84 -5.43
C THR A 37 -6.25 -18.12 -4.63
N PHE A 38 -5.46 -18.30 -3.57
CA PHE A 38 -5.54 -19.44 -2.64
C PHE A 38 -6.21 -19.11 -1.29
N ARG A 39 -6.62 -17.85 -1.06
CA ARG A 39 -7.10 -17.33 0.24
C ARG A 39 -8.43 -17.91 0.73
N ASN A 40 -9.07 -18.79 -0.03
CA ASN A 40 -10.25 -19.54 0.43
C ASN A 40 -10.27 -21.01 -0.05
N LYS A 41 -9.09 -21.53 -0.43
CA LYS A 41 -8.92 -22.91 -0.91
C LYS A 41 -8.19 -23.80 0.11
N SER A 42 -7.58 -23.22 1.14
CA SER A 42 -6.87 -23.97 2.19
C SER A 42 -7.84 -24.80 3.03
N MET A 43 -7.54 -26.08 3.27
CA MET A 43 -8.42 -26.96 4.06
C MET A 43 -8.64 -26.47 5.51
N LEU A 44 -7.69 -25.70 6.06
CA LEU A 44 -7.77 -25.14 7.41
C LEU A 44 -8.66 -23.89 7.54
N TYR A 45 -8.76 -23.08 6.48
CA TYR A 45 -9.43 -21.77 6.54
C TYR A 45 -10.61 -21.63 5.57
N ARG A 46 -10.91 -22.67 4.79
CA ARG A 46 -12.06 -22.72 3.90
C ARG A 46 -13.34 -22.60 4.71
N ARG A 47 -13.99 -21.44 4.62
CA ARG A 47 -15.26 -21.15 5.29
C ARG A 47 -16.26 -20.70 4.23
N SER A 48 -17.54 -21.01 4.43
CA SER A 48 -18.60 -20.35 3.65
C SER A 48 -18.48 -18.84 3.92
N VAL A 49 -18.41 -18.05 2.83
CA VAL A 49 -18.35 -16.59 2.95
C VAL A 49 -19.52 -16.16 3.83
N ARG A 50 -19.23 -15.41 4.90
CA ARG A 50 -20.29 -14.87 5.75
C ARG A 50 -21.01 -13.83 4.89
N ALA A 51 -22.20 -14.19 4.40
CA ALA A 51 -23.11 -13.25 3.79
C ALA A 51 -23.48 -12.24 4.87
N LEU A 52 -22.83 -11.09 4.85
CA LEU A 52 -23.30 -9.89 5.54
C LEU A 52 -24.52 -9.39 4.76
N PHE A 53 -25.67 -9.97 5.08
CA PHE A 53 -26.91 -9.21 5.16
C PHE A 53 -26.97 -8.57 6.54
#